data_AF-A0A6A4CMP3-F1
#
_entry.id   AF-A0A6A4CMP3-F1
#
_cell.length_a   1.000
_cell.length_b   1.000
_cell.length_c   1.000
_cell.angle_alpha   90.00
_cell.angle_beta   90.00
_cell.angle_gamma   90.00
#
_symmetry.space_group_name_H-M   'P 1'
#
loop_
_entity.id
_entity.type
_entity.pdbx_description
1 polymer ?
#
loop_
_entity_poly.entity_id
_entity_poly.type
_entity_poly.pdbx_seq_one_letter_code
_entity_poly.pdbx_strand_id
1 'polypeptide(L)'
;MLGTISDVNVFGLTASALYVKFLATSMIQARKSFAANTRMAEDKQLVCAMGMSSDLDDKALKVARDNEQRWRRIVQNDLESIPMAFLIFWGAIHNGVSADLTKTLMVVYTAARVGHTIAYASGAARSRMACWMSGTACILTAAANIAMAVLA
;
A
#
# COMPACT_ATOMS: atom_id res chain seq x y z
N MET A 1 -25.48 0.26 0.09
CA MET A 1 -25.07 -0.22 -1.24
C MET A 1 -24.20 -1.48 -1.22
N LEU A 2 -23.65 -1.94 -0.09
CA LEU A 2 -22.87 -3.19 -0.02
C LEU A 2 -23.71 -4.47 0.18
N GLY A 3 -25.03 -4.36 0.39
CA GLY A 3 -25.90 -5.51 0.71
C GLY A 3 -26.11 -6.49 -0.45
N THR A 4 -25.86 -6.08 -1.69
CA THR A 4 -26.08 -6.90 -2.89
C THR A 4 -24.84 -7.68 -3.34
N ILE A 5 -23.66 -7.37 -2.80
CA ILE A 5 -22.38 -7.96 -3.21
C ILE A 5 -21.87 -8.85 -2.08
N SER A 6 -21.43 -10.08 -2.41
CA SER A 6 -20.81 -10.98 -1.42
C SER A 6 -19.50 -10.42 -0.89
N ASP A 7 -19.15 -10.79 0.33
CA ASP A 7 -17.85 -10.48 0.94
C ASP A 7 -16.67 -11.01 0.12
N VAL A 8 -16.78 -12.19 -0.49
CA VAL A 8 -15.79 -12.74 -1.44
C VAL A 8 -15.59 -11.83 -2.65
N ASN A 9 -16.67 -11.29 -3.22
CA ASN A 9 -16.57 -10.37 -4.36
C ASN A 9 -15.94 -9.04 -3.95
N VAL A 10 -16.26 -8.51 -2.76
CA VAL A 10 -15.61 -7.32 -2.21
C VAL A 10 -14.13 -7.58 -1.92
N PHE A 11 -13.77 -8.76 -1.44
CA PHE A 11 -12.39 -9.19 -1.26
C PHE A 11 -11.63 -9.15 -2.59
N GLY A 12 -12.16 -9.80 -3.64
CA GLY A 12 -11.54 -9.79 -4.97
C GLY A 12 -11.38 -8.39 -5.54
N LEU A 13 -12.40 -7.53 -5.40
CA LEU A 13 -12.37 -6.15 -5.88
C LEU A 13 -11.31 -5.32 -5.15
N THR A 14 -11.29 -5.37 -3.83
CA THR A 14 -10.33 -4.59 -3.01
C THR A 14 -8.90 -5.08 -3.18
N ALA A 15 -8.68 -6.40 -3.29
CA ALA A 15 -7.38 -6.98 -3.61
C ALA A 15 -6.88 -6.52 -4.98
N SER A 16 -7.73 -6.57 -6.00
CA SER A 16 -7.39 -6.10 -7.34
C SER A 16 -7.05 -4.61 -7.35
N ALA A 17 -7.85 -3.78 -6.68
CA ALA A 17 -7.61 -2.34 -6.58
C ALA A 17 -6.28 -2.02 -5.87
N LEU A 18 -6.00 -2.68 -4.75
CA LEU A 18 -4.75 -2.49 -4.01
C LEU A 18 -3.53 -3.04 -4.75
N TYR A 19 -3.70 -4.10 -5.56
CA TYR A 19 -2.64 -4.61 -6.43
C TYR A 19 -2.29 -3.63 -7.56
N VAL A 20 -3.31 -3.07 -8.24
CA VAL A 20 -3.09 -2.02 -9.25
C VAL A 20 -2.37 -0.82 -8.63
N LYS A 21 -2.78 -0.42 -7.42
CA LYS A 21 -2.09 0.64 -6.67
C LYS A 21 -0.64 0.27 -6.35
N PHE A 22 -0.35 -0.96 -5.93
CA PHE A 22 1.00 -1.44 -5.67
C PHE A 22 1.88 -1.43 -6.94
N LEU A 23 1.32 -1.83 -8.09
CA LEU A 23 2.02 -1.73 -9.38
C LEU A 23 2.34 -0.26 -9.72
N ALA A 24 1.38 0.64 -9.55
CA ALA A 24 1.61 2.06 -9.80
C ALA A 24 2.70 2.64 -8.88
N THR A 25 2.67 2.35 -7.57
CA THR A 25 3.65 2.88 -6.61
C THR A 25 5.05 2.30 -6.83
N SER A 26 5.17 1.02 -7.17
CA SER A 26 6.46 0.38 -7.50
C SER A 26 7.06 0.92 -8.80
N MET A 27 6.25 1.19 -9.83
CA MET A 27 6.72 1.86 -11.05
C MET A 27 7.22 3.28 -10.76
N ILE A 28 6.52 4.04 -9.90
CA ILE A 28 6.97 5.38 -9.49
C ILE A 28 8.29 5.27 -8.69
N GLN A 29 8.38 4.37 -7.72
CA GLN A 29 9.62 4.14 -6.97
C GLN A 29 10.79 3.80 -7.91
N ALA A 30 10.56 2.95 -8.91
CA ALA A 30 11.58 2.59 -9.89
C ALA A 30 12.11 3.83 -10.62
N ARG A 31 11.22 4.68 -11.14
CA ARG A 31 11.58 5.96 -11.79
C ARG A 31 12.34 6.89 -10.85
N LYS A 32 11.94 6.97 -9.57
CA LYS A 32 12.66 7.78 -8.57
C LYS A 32 14.05 7.21 -8.25
N SER A 33 14.22 5.89 -8.29
CA SER A 33 15.52 5.24 -8.11
C SER A 33 16.48 5.52 -9.26
N PHE A 34 15.97 5.58 -10.49
CA PHE A 34 16.74 6.03 -11.65
C PHE A 34 17.15 7.51 -11.52
N ALA A 35 16.24 8.39 -11.08
CA ALA A 35 16.55 9.80 -10.82
C ALA A 35 17.59 10.02 -9.72
N ALA A 36 17.58 9.17 -8.69
CA ALA A 36 18.48 9.27 -7.55
C ALA A 36 19.85 8.61 -7.79
N ASN A 37 20.05 7.99 -8.95
CA ASN A 37 21.24 7.20 -9.30
C ASN A 37 21.59 6.16 -8.21
N THR A 38 20.56 5.52 -7.63
CA THR A 38 20.69 4.51 -6.57
C THR A 38 20.62 3.08 -7.10
N ARG A 39 20.46 2.92 -8.41
CA ARG A 39 20.39 1.62 -9.09
C ARG A 39 21.77 0.97 -9.21
N MET A 40 21.76 -0.34 -9.46
CA MET A 40 22.99 -1.08 -9.71
C MET A 40 23.68 -0.58 -10.99
N ALA A 41 24.98 -0.84 -11.11
CA ALA A 41 25.80 -0.21 -12.15
C ALA A 41 25.40 -0.66 -13.57
N GLU A 42 24.93 -1.89 -13.72
CA GLU A 42 24.43 -2.48 -14.97
C GLU A 42 23.16 -1.78 -15.48
N ASP A 43 22.32 -1.27 -14.58
CA ASP A 43 21.07 -0.57 -14.92
C ASP A 43 21.32 0.85 -15.45
N LYS A 44 22.57 1.35 -15.40
CA LYS A 44 22.90 2.72 -15.84
C LYS A 44 22.68 2.95 -17.33
N GLN A 45 22.81 1.91 -18.16
CA GLN A 45 22.53 2.03 -19.59
C GLN A 45 21.04 2.38 -19.84
N LEU A 46 20.15 1.94 -18.96
CA LEU A 46 18.72 2.26 -19.02
C LEU A 46 18.45 3.73 -18.65
N VAL A 47 19.26 4.33 -17.77
CA VAL A 47 19.15 5.75 -17.39
C VAL A 47 19.34 6.65 -18.62
N CYS A 48 20.36 6.37 -19.45
CA CYS A 48 20.60 7.07 -20.70
C CYS A 48 19.45 6.84 -21.70
N ALA A 49 18.93 5.61 -21.81
CA ALA A 49 17.79 5.30 -22.67
C ALA A 49 16.48 6.01 -22.24
N MET A 50 16.34 6.34 -20.96
CA MET A 50 15.21 7.10 -20.41
C MET A 50 15.40 8.63 -20.49
N GLY A 51 16.49 9.11 -21.09
CA GLY A 51 16.75 10.55 -21.26
C GLY A 51 17.05 11.29 -19.96
N MET A 52 17.53 10.58 -18.92
CA MET A 52 17.88 11.17 -17.63
C MET A 52 19.39 11.49 -17.59
N SER A 53 19.78 12.67 -17.13
CA SER A 53 21.20 13.02 -16.98
C SER A 53 21.83 12.32 -15.78
N SER A 54 23.02 11.76 -15.98
CA SER A 54 23.84 11.22 -14.88
C SER A 54 24.54 12.31 -14.09
N ASP A 55 24.76 13.47 -14.71
CA ASP A 55 25.35 14.65 -14.09
C ASP A 55 24.24 15.49 -13.46
N LEU A 56 24.00 15.23 -12.18
CA LEU A 56 23.16 16.06 -11.32
C LEU A 56 24.07 16.74 -10.30
N ASP A 57 23.80 18.01 -10.00
CA ASP A 57 24.44 18.73 -8.89
C ASP A 57 24.22 17.97 -7.56
N ASP A 58 25.17 18.07 -6.63
CA ASP A 58 25.14 17.33 -5.36
C ASP A 58 23.87 17.62 -4.55
N LYS A 59 23.38 18.86 -4.59
CA LYS A 59 22.13 19.26 -3.94
C LYS A 59 20.92 18.59 -4.60
N ALA A 60 20.89 18.51 -5.93
CA ALA A 60 19.83 17.86 -6.69
C ALA A 60 19.82 16.35 -6.44
N LEU A 61 21.00 15.72 -6.37
CA LEU A 61 21.15 14.30 -6.02
C LEU A 61 20.61 13.99 -4.62
N LYS A 62 20.90 14.84 -3.63
CA LYS A 62 20.38 14.67 -2.27
C LYS A 62 18.86 14.70 -2.23
N VAL A 63 18.24 15.68 -2.89
CA VAL A 63 16.78 15.79 -3.00
C VAL A 63 16.18 14.58 -3.72
N ALA A 64 16.82 14.10 -4.79
CA ALA A 64 16.37 12.92 -5.51
C ALA A 64 16.43 11.65 -4.64
N ARG A 65 17.48 11.48 -3.83
CA ARG A 65 17.62 10.37 -2.88
C ARG A 65 16.59 10.42 -1.75
N ASP A 66 16.34 11.60 -1.17
CA ASP A 66 15.30 11.76 -0.14
C ASP A 66 13.91 11.40 -0.70
N ASN A 67 13.65 11.78 -1.96
CA ASN A 67 12.42 11.41 -2.65
C ASN A 67 12.36 9.90 -2.95
N GLU A 68 13.43 9.29 -3.44
CA GLU A 68 13.52 7.83 -3.63
C GLU A 68 13.24 7.09 -2.33
N GLN A 69 13.87 7.49 -1.23
CA GLN A 69 13.66 6.88 0.08
C GLN A 69 12.21 6.99 0.54
N ARG A 70 11.55 8.12 0.28
CA ARG A 70 10.12 8.30 0.54
C ARG A 70 9.28 7.26 -0.21
N TRP A 71 9.50 7.10 -1.51
CA TRP A 71 8.76 6.13 -2.33
C TRP A 71 9.07 4.68 -1.95
N ARG A 72 10.32 4.38 -1.59
CA ARG A 72 10.71 3.07 -1.08
C ARG A 72 9.95 2.71 0.20
N ARG A 73 9.79 3.66 1.12
CA ARG A 73 8.99 3.46 2.34
C ARG A 73 7.50 3.26 2.08
N ILE A 74 6.94 3.90 1.05
CA ILE A 74 5.55 3.68 0.63
C ILE A 74 5.35 2.23 0.20
N VAL A 75 6.19 1.75 -0.72
CA VAL A 75 6.10 0.38 -1.25
C VAL A 75 6.40 -0.65 -0.17
N GLN A 76 7.41 -0.42 0.67
CA GLN A 76 7.72 -1.30 1.79
C GLN A 76 6.53 -1.42 2.76
N ASN A 77 5.88 -0.31 3.10
CA ASN A 77 4.72 -0.35 4.00
C ASN A 77 3.53 -1.09 3.36
N ASP A 78 3.37 -1.01 2.03
CA ASP A 78 2.38 -1.81 1.30
C ASP A 78 2.69 -3.31 1.40
N LEU A 79 3.96 -3.71 1.23
CA LEU A 79 4.39 -5.10 1.37
C LEU A 79 4.25 -5.64 2.80
N GLU A 80 4.44 -4.81 3.81
CA GLU A 80 4.29 -5.21 5.22
C GLU A 80 2.82 -5.35 5.64
N SER A 81 1.92 -4.54 5.07
CA SER A 81 0.52 -4.44 5.54
C SER A 81 -0.47 -5.20 4.67
N ILE A 82 -0.40 -5.08 3.34
CA ILE A 82 -1.46 -5.56 2.43
C ILE A 82 -1.57 -7.08 2.40
N PRO A 83 -0.47 -7.86 2.27
CA PRO A 83 -0.56 -9.32 2.28
C PRO A 83 -1.18 -9.86 3.57
N MET A 84 -0.73 -9.35 4.72
CA MET A 84 -1.26 -9.74 6.03
C MET A 84 -2.74 -9.36 6.18
N ALA A 85 -3.15 -8.17 5.72
CA ALA A 85 -4.55 -7.76 5.76
C ALA A 85 -5.45 -8.74 5.00
N PHE A 86 -5.06 -9.14 3.79
CA PHE A 86 -5.85 -10.07 2.99
C PHE A 86 -5.86 -11.49 3.55
N LEU A 87 -4.77 -11.95 4.18
CA LEU A 87 -4.81 -13.23 4.91
C LEU A 87 -5.84 -13.20 6.04
N ILE A 88 -5.89 -12.11 6.82
CA ILE A 88 -6.86 -11.95 7.91
C ILE A 88 -8.29 -11.81 7.36
N PHE A 89 -8.52 -10.99 6.33
CA PHE A 89 -9.87 -10.86 5.75
C PHE A 89 -10.36 -12.16 5.12
N TRP A 90 -9.49 -12.93 4.48
CA TRP A 90 -9.84 -14.27 3.99
C TRP A 90 -10.22 -15.20 5.14
N GLY A 91 -9.46 -15.16 6.23
CA GLY A 91 -9.79 -15.87 7.48
C GLY A 91 -11.16 -15.45 8.03
N ALA A 92 -11.50 -14.16 8.01
CA ALA A 92 -12.79 -13.66 8.50
C ALA A 92 -13.97 -14.22 7.69
N ILE A 93 -13.84 -14.25 6.36
CA ILE A 93 -14.84 -14.85 5.47
C ILE A 93 -15.00 -16.35 5.78
N HIS A 94 -13.89 -17.09 5.90
CA HIS A 94 -13.94 -18.53 6.10
C HIS A 94 -14.48 -18.95 7.47
N ASN A 95 -14.21 -18.15 8.52
CA ASN A 95 -14.71 -18.40 9.88
C ASN A 95 -16.12 -17.82 10.12
N GLY A 96 -16.83 -17.39 9.07
CA GLY A 96 -18.23 -16.97 9.17
C GLY A 96 -18.45 -15.65 9.92
N VAL A 97 -17.44 -14.76 9.99
CA VAL A 97 -17.61 -13.42 10.55
C VAL A 97 -18.65 -12.65 9.72
N SER A 98 -19.46 -11.81 10.37
CA SER A 98 -20.51 -11.00 9.73
C SER A 98 -20.05 -10.37 8.41
N ALA A 99 -20.71 -10.75 7.31
CA ALA A 99 -20.35 -10.30 5.97
C ALA A 99 -20.39 -8.77 5.84
N ASP A 100 -21.36 -8.09 6.47
CA ASP A 100 -21.48 -6.63 6.41
C ASP A 100 -20.33 -5.94 7.13
N LEU A 101 -19.88 -6.48 8.26
CA LEU A 101 -18.68 -6.01 8.95
C LEU A 101 -17.44 -6.21 8.07
N THR A 102 -17.23 -7.44 7.58
CA THR A 102 -16.06 -7.80 6.76
C THR A 102 -15.96 -6.93 5.50
N LYS A 103 -17.07 -6.72 4.77
CA LYS A 103 -17.14 -5.80 3.61
C LYS A 103 -16.75 -4.38 3.99
N THR A 104 -17.29 -3.87 5.08
CA THR A 104 -17.01 -2.51 5.55
C THR A 104 -15.53 -2.33 5.89
N LEU A 105 -14.95 -3.27 6.64
CA LEU A 105 -13.53 -3.24 7.00
C LEU A 105 -12.63 -3.28 5.77
N MET A 106 -12.93 -4.10 4.76
CA MET A 106 -12.15 -4.16 3.50
C MET A 106 -12.20 -2.84 2.73
N VAL A 107 -13.38 -2.20 2.63
CA VAL A 107 -13.54 -0.91 1.95
C VAL A 107 -12.79 0.20 2.71
N VAL A 108 -12.95 0.28 4.03
CA VAL A 108 -12.27 1.28 4.86
C VAL A 108 -10.76 1.07 4.82
N TYR A 109 -10.29 -0.18 4.91
CA TYR A 109 -8.89 -0.53 4.77
C TYR A 109 -8.34 -0.05 3.42
N THR A 110 -9.04 -0.34 2.33
CA THR A 110 -8.63 0.07 0.98
C THR A 110 -8.49 1.59 0.86
N ALA A 111 -9.51 2.33 1.32
CA ALA A 111 -9.48 3.78 1.33
C ALA A 111 -8.32 4.32 2.19
N ALA A 112 -8.09 3.75 3.36
CA ALA A 112 -6.98 4.11 4.25
C ALA A 112 -5.61 3.84 3.60
N ARG A 113 -5.44 2.75 2.85
CA ARG A 113 -4.18 2.45 2.14
C ARG A 113 -3.92 3.39 0.97
N VAL A 114 -4.95 3.80 0.23
CA VAL A 114 -4.83 4.81 -0.82
C VAL A 114 -4.50 6.18 -0.21
N GLY A 115 -5.24 6.58 0.83
CA GLY A 115 -5.01 7.82 1.58
C GLY A 115 -3.61 7.88 2.21
N HIS A 116 -3.13 6.76 2.75
CA HIS A 116 -1.78 6.65 3.30
C HIS A 116 -0.73 6.97 2.23
N THR A 117 -0.84 6.40 1.03
CA THR A 117 0.09 6.66 -0.07
C THR A 117 0.06 8.12 -0.51
N ILE A 118 -1.12 8.72 -0.66
CA ILE A 118 -1.28 10.13 -1.04
C ILE A 118 -0.62 11.03 0.02
N ALA A 119 -0.92 10.81 1.30
CA ALA A 119 -0.36 11.58 2.41
C ALA A 119 1.17 11.41 2.54
N TYR A 120 1.69 10.21 2.27
CA TYR A 120 3.13 9.96 2.29
C TYR A 120 3.83 10.72 1.16
N ALA A 121 3.26 10.66 -0.05
CA ALA A 121 3.78 11.35 -1.23
C ALA A 121 3.77 12.88 -1.08
N SER A 122 2.75 13.46 -0.44
CA SER A 122 2.67 14.90 -0.16
C SER A 122 3.47 15.36 1.07
N GLY A 123 3.99 14.43 1.88
CA GLY A 123 4.71 14.76 3.12
C GLY A 123 3.82 15.13 4.29
N ALA A 124 2.50 14.91 4.20
CA ALA A 124 1.53 15.17 5.26
C ALA A 124 1.63 14.11 6.38
N ALA A 125 2.58 14.27 7.31
CA ALA A 125 2.89 13.29 8.34
C ALA A 125 1.70 12.91 9.25
N ARG A 126 0.88 13.89 9.64
CA ARG A 126 -0.31 13.66 10.49
C ARG A 126 -1.37 12.83 9.77
N SER A 127 -1.73 13.21 8.55
CA SER A 127 -2.70 12.48 7.73
C SER A 127 -2.22 11.06 7.42
N ARG A 128 -0.92 10.89 7.16
CA ARG A 128 -0.29 9.58 6.97
C ARG A 128 -0.48 8.70 8.20
N MET A 129 -0.19 9.21 9.39
CA MET A 129 -0.35 8.46 10.64
C MET A 129 -1.81 8.06 10.87
N ALA A 130 -2.76 8.99 10.65
CA ALA A 130 -4.18 8.70 10.77
C ALA A 130 -4.62 7.57 9.83
N CYS A 131 -4.23 7.64 8.55
CA CYS A 131 -4.52 6.59 7.57
C CYS A 131 -3.90 5.24 7.95
N TRP A 132 -2.67 5.24 8.46
CA TRP A 132 -2.02 4.01 8.95
C TRP A 132 -2.79 3.40 10.12
N MET A 133 -3.16 4.21 11.12
CA MET A 133 -3.94 3.77 12.28
C MET A 133 -5.29 3.19 11.88
N SER A 134 -6.02 3.85 10.96
CA SER A 134 -7.30 3.35 10.45
C SER A 134 -7.16 2.00 9.74
N GLY A 135 -6.10 1.84 8.92
CA GLY A 135 -5.82 0.56 8.26
C GLY A 135 -5.52 -0.56 9.26
N THR A 136 -4.65 -0.30 10.25
CA THR A 136 -4.31 -1.26 11.30
C THR A 136 -5.52 -1.64 12.14
N ALA A 137 -6.36 -0.66 12.50
CA ALA A 137 -7.59 -0.91 13.25
C ALA A 137 -8.52 -1.88 12.49
N CYS A 138 -8.66 -1.75 11.16
CA CYS A 138 -9.49 -2.66 10.38
C CYS A 138 -9.02 -4.11 10.46
N ILE A 139 -7.70 -4.34 10.38
CA ILE A 139 -7.10 -5.68 10.47
C ILE A 139 -7.32 -6.25 11.88
N LEU A 140 -7.08 -5.46 12.92
CA LEU A 140 -7.25 -5.89 14.31
C LEU A 140 -8.71 -6.22 14.63
N THR A 141 -9.67 -5.42 14.14
CA THR A 141 -11.09 -5.71 14.30
C THR A 141 -11.47 -7.01 13.62
N ALA A 142 -11.01 -7.26 12.39
CA ALA A 142 -11.28 -8.53 11.71
C ALA A 142 -10.67 -9.73 12.47
N ALA A 143 -9.41 -9.62 12.90
CA ALA A 143 -8.74 -10.67 13.68
C ALA A 143 -9.45 -10.98 15.00
N ALA A 144 -9.87 -9.94 15.75
CA ALA A 144 -10.63 -10.11 16.98
C ALA A 144 -11.98 -10.81 16.74
N ASN A 145 -12.66 -10.47 15.65
CA ASN A 145 -13.94 -11.12 15.30
C ASN A 145 -13.77 -12.57 14.87
N ILE A 146 -12.66 -12.93 14.20
CA ILE A 146 -12.32 -14.33 13.95
C ILE A 146 -12.14 -15.06 15.28
N ALA A 147 -11.35 -14.51 16.21
CA ALA A 147 -11.12 -15.14 17.51
C ALA A 147 -12.43 -15.35 18.27
N MET A 148 -13.34 -14.37 18.27
CA MET A 148 -14.66 -14.52 18.88
C MET A 148 -15.52 -15.58 18.18
N ALA A 149 -15.49 -15.65 16.84
CA ALA A 149 -16.27 -16.64 16.09
C ALA A 149 -15.79 -18.08 16.30
N VAL A 150 -14.48 -18.27 16.52
CA VAL A 150 -13.88 -19.60 16.73
C VAL A 150 -14.02 -20.07 18.18
N LEU A 151 -14.02 -19.15 19.14
CA LEU A 151 -14.06 -19.47 20.58
C LEU A 151 -15.48 -19.49 21.18
N ALA A 152 -16.49 -19.04 20.43
CA ALA A 152 -17.90 -19.10 20.82
C ALA A 152 -18.53 -20.46 20.50
#